data_AF-X1RYS2-F1
#
_entry.id   AF-X1RYS2-F1
#
_cell.length_a   1.000
_cell.length_b   1.000
_cell.length_c   1.000
_cell.angle_alpha   90.00
_cell.angle_beta   90.00
_cell.angle_gamma   90.00
#
_symmetry.space_group_name_H-M   'P 1'
#
loop_
_entity.id
_entity.type
_entity.pdbx_description
1 polymer ?
#
loop_
_entity_poly.entity_id
_entity_poly.type
_entity_poly.pdbx_seq_one_letter_code
_entity_poly.pdbx_strand_id
1 'polypeptide(L)'
;MIGGLRRNAPPGFVFAAKLPKLVTHDKWLDLGEGVEDDTHRFLQLMQPLAERLGPILIQLRPKFNFDEHAGALEDYLDMIPGNYEWAVEFRNVSWLRDETYDILRKHNVAYTVVDEPLLPSDVHVTADFAYVRWHGHGTNLWYDYEYREDQLEEWVPKVNEIASKVRRTYGYFNNHFNANAVKNAVEMLGLLDEATPEQKIVHEKISTYREESIRPRGVQPLSAFMEKDEDLSVADHLMHFTDPRRIGRGEKISDDELRIERSSNELLQAKIRGYYIDVDLDRKVIKHDCDDWRKGRHTKRMC
;
A
#
# COMPACT_ATOMS: atom_id res chain seq x y z
N MET A 1 -2.61 -16.02 -8.40
CA MET A 1 -2.69 -14.61 -7.97
C MET A 1 -2.82 -13.66 -9.16
N ILE A 2 -1.86 -13.59 -10.09
CA ILE A 2 -1.85 -12.66 -11.23
C ILE A 2 -3.11 -12.74 -12.11
N GLY A 3 -3.56 -13.94 -12.46
CA GLY A 3 -4.84 -14.09 -13.19
C GLY A 3 -6.06 -13.56 -12.43
N GLY A 4 -6.01 -13.48 -11.09
CA GLY A 4 -7.03 -12.85 -10.27
C GLY A 4 -7.04 -11.33 -10.41
N LEU A 5 -5.86 -10.70 -10.51
CA LEU A 5 -5.76 -9.25 -10.76
C LEU A 5 -6.39 -8.89 -12.11
N ARG A 6 -6.07 -9.65 -13.17
CA ARG A 6 -6.64 -9.47 -14.51
C ARG A 6 -8.17 -9.51 -14.50
N ARG A 7 -8.75 -10.48 -13.78
CA ARG A 7 -10.21 -10.70 -13.75
C ARG A 7 -10.97 -9.63 -12.98
N ASN A 8 -10.37 -9.04 -11.95
CA ASN A 8 -11.08 -8.13 -11.05
C ASN A 8 -10.80 -6.64 -11.32
N ALA A 9 -9.76 -6.31 -12.08
CA ALA A 9 -9.49 -4.92 -12.43
C ALA A 9 -10.42 -4.42 -13.54
N PRO A 10 -10.93 -3.18 -13.44
CA PRO A 10 -11.82 -2.61 -14.44
C PRO A 10 -11.12 -2.48 -15.80
N PRO A 11 -11.88 -2.37 -16.91
CA PRO A 11 -11.32 -2.01 -18.21
C PRO A 11 -10.48 -0.74 -18.13
N GLY A 12 -9.35 -0.70 -18.84
CA GLY A 12 -8.43 0.43 -18.82
C GLY A 12 -7.50 0.52 -17.61
N PHE A 13 -7.65 -0.33 -16.59
CA PHE A 13 -6.74 -0.35 -15.46
C PHE A 13 -5.36 -0.88 -15.85
N VAL A 14 -4.31 -0.12 -15.52
CA VAL A 14 -2.91 -0.46 -15.78
C VAL A 14 -2.19 -0.75 -14.47
N PHE A 15 -1.44 -1.86 -14.43
CA PHE A 15 -0.61 -2.27 -13.31
C PHE A 15 0.84 -1.85 -13.52
N ALA A 16 1.48 -1.35 -12.47
CA ALA A 16 2.93 -1.40 -12.36
C ALA A 16 3.35 -2.67 -11.61
N ALA A 17 4.51 -3.21 -11.97
CA ALA A 17 5.10 -4.33 -11.25
C ALA A 17 6.50 -3.96 -10.78
N LYS A 18 6.92 -4.49 -9.64
CA LYS A 18 8.28 -4.36 -9.16
C LYS A 18 9.04 -5.64 -9.46
N LEU A 19 10.22 -5.51 -10.07
CA LEU A 19 11.10 -6.63 -10.33
C LEU A 19 11.50 -7.30 -8.99
N PRO A 20 11.61 -8.64 -8.93
CA PRO A 20 11.94 -9.33 -7.69
C PRO A 20 13.25 -8.84 -7.06
N LYS A 21 13.27 -8.76 -5.73
CA LYS A 21 14.49 -8.44 -4.97
C LYS A 21 15.64 -9.42 -5.25
N LEU A 22 15.32 -10.65 -5.66
CA LEU A 22 16.31 -11.65 -6.06
C LEU A 22 17.24 -11.08 -7.14
N VAL A 23 16.65 -10.40 -8.14
CA VAL A 23 17.40 -9.81 -9.25
C VAL A 23 18.13 -8.53 -8.83
N THR A 24 17.43 -7.62 -8.15
CA THR A 24 17.94 -6.26 -7.87
C THR A 24 18.82 -6.14 -6.62
N HIS A 25 18.58 -6.97 -5.60
CA HIS A 25 19.22 -6.85 -4.28
C HIS A 25 20.12 -8.02 -3.93
N ASP A 26 19.70 -9.24 -4.26
CA ASP A 26 20.42 -10.46 -3.88
C ASP A 26 21.49 -10.77 -4.92
N LYS A 27 21.17 -10.66 -6.22
CA LYS A 27 22.08 -10.91 -7.36
C LYS A 27 22.61 -9.65 -8.06
N TRP A 28 22.21 -8.46 -7.63
CA TRP A 28 22.78 -7.17 -8.07
C TRP A 28 22.83 -6.98 -9.60
N LEU A 29 21.84 -7.48 -10.33
CA LEU A 29 21.80 -7.48 -11.80
C LEU A 29 22.94 -8.25 -12.50
N ASP A 30 23.71 -9.05 -11.76
CA ASP A 30 24.84 -9.80 -12.30
C ASP A 30 24.36 -10.94 -13.21
N LEU A 31 24.68 -10.85 -14.51
CA LEU A 31 24.37 -11.88 -15.50
C LEU A 31 25.03 -13.23 -15.15
N GLY A 32 26.21 -13.23 -14.52
CA GLY A 32 26.90 -14.43 -14.07
C GLY A 32 26.15 -15.20 -12.97
N GLU A 33 25.27 -14.52 -12.23
CA GLU A 33 24.41 -15.11 -11.20
C GLU A 33 23.06 -15.60 -11.78
N GLY A 34 22.85 -15.53 -13.10
CA GLY A 34 21.65 -16.06 -13.76
C GLY A 34 20.41 -15.19 -13.62
N VAL A 35 20.57 -13.85 -13.54
CA VAL A 35 19.42 -12.92 -13.47
C VAL A 35 18.56 -12.89 -14.75
N GLU A 36 19.10 -13.35 -15.88
CA GLU A 36 18.35 -13.48 -17.13
C GLU A 36 17.19 -14.47 -16.99
N ASP A 37 17.46 -15.67 -16.47
CA ASP A 37 16.43 -16.69 -16.23
C ASP A 37 15.40 -16.23 -15.20
N ASP A 38 15.85 -15.55 -14.14
CA ASP A 38 14.96 -14.98 -13.11
C ASP A 38 14.03 -13.90 -13.69
N THR A 39 14.56 -13.06 -14.57
CA THR A 39 13.81 -12.00 -15.26
C THR A 39 12.79 -12.61 -16.21
N HIS A 40 13.20 -13.59 -17.03
CA HIS A 40 12.28 -14.31 -17.92
C HIS A 40 11.16 -15.00 -17.14
N ARG A 41 11.48 -15.66 -16.03
CA ARG A 41 10.48 -16.30 -15.18
C ARG A 41 9.49 -15.29 -14.60
N PHE A 42 9.98 -14.12 -14.17
CA PHE A 42 9.11 -13.04 -13.71
C PHE A 42 8.17 -12.57 -14.83
N LEU A 43 8.69 -12.32 -16.03
CA LEU A 43 7.88 -11.86 -17.17
C LEU A 43 6.83 -12.91 -17.57
N GLN A 44 7.18 -14.20 -17.56
CA GLN A 44 6.22 -15.29 -17.79
C GLN A 44 5.08 -15.29 -16.77
N LEU A 45 5.36 -15.01 -15.49
CA LEU A 45 4.33 -14.89 -14.47
C LEU A 45 3.43 -13.67 -14.69
N MET A 46 3.96 -12.59 -15.29
CA MET A 46 3.22 -11.37 -15.62
C MET A 46 2.46 -11.46 -16.95
N GLN A 47 2.72 -12.48 -17.78
CA GLN A 47 2.08 -12.66 -19.09
C GLN A 47 0.54 -12.54 -19.09
N PRO A 48 -0.22 -13.01 -18.06
CA PRO A 48 -1.66 -12.79 -18.01
C PRO A 48 -2.09 -11.31 -17.91
N LEU A 49 -1.18 -10.42 -17.53
CA LEU A 49 -1.38 -8.97 -17.47
C LEU A 49 -0.75 -8.23 -18.65
N ALA A 50 -0.19 -8.88 -19.67
CA ALA A 50 0.60 -8.23 -20.72
C ALA A 50 -0.04 -6.95 -21.32
N GLU A 51 -1.33 -6.98 -21.65
CA GLU A 51 -2.07 -5.81 -22.20
C GLU A 51 -2.38 -4.71 -21.17
N ARG A 52 -2.21 -5.01 -19.89
CA ARG A 52 -2.50 -4.13 -18.75
C ARG A 52 -1.28 -3.90 -17.87
N LEU A 53 -0.11 -4.34 -18.31
CA LEU A 53 1.16 -4.15 -17.61
C LEU A 53 1.79 -2.89 -18.17
N GLY A 54 1.87 -1.86 -17.35
CA GLY A 54 2.65 -0.68 -17.65
C GLY A 54 4.08 -0.88 -17.15
N PRO A 55 4.58 0.00 -16.27
CA PRO A 55 5.99 0.04 -15.96
C PRO A 55 6.43 -1.11 -15.04
N ILE A 56 7.61 -1.66 -15.33
CA ILE A 56 8.32 -2.60 -14.48
C ILE A 56 9.46 -1.87 -13.78
N LEU A 57 9.35 -1.75 -12.47
CA LEU A 57 10.29 -1.03 -11.61
C LEU A 57 11.48 -1.91 -11.22
N ILE A 58 12.67 -1.48 -11.63
CA ILE A 58 13.99 -1.94 -11.20
C ILE A 58 14.46 -1.01 -10.09
N GLN A 59 13.98 -1.23 -8.86
CA GLN A 59 14.45 -0.48 -7.70
C GLN A 59 15.76 -1.07 -7.18
N LEU A 60 16.84 -0.30 -7.25
CA LEU A 60 18.17 -0.72 -6.84
C LEU A 60 18.41 -0.43 -5.36
N ARG A 61 19.36 -1.17 -4.78
CA ARG A 61 19.72 -1.03 -3.37
C ARG A 61 20.69 0.13 -3.13
N PRO A 62 20.75 0.73 -1.94
CA PRO A 62 21.62 1.89 -1.67
C PRO A 62 23.13 1.69 -1.90
N LYS A 63 23.66 0.47 -1.77
CA LYS A 63 25.10 0.24 -2.05
C LYS A 63 25.43 0.01 -3.53
N PHE A 64 24.43 -0.15 -4.38
CA PHE A 64 24.64 -0.23 -5.83
C PHE A 64 25.02 1.18 -6.31
N ASN A 65 26.29 1.37 -6.64
CA ASN A 65 26.90 2.67 -6.94
C ASN A 65 27.46 2.70 -8.36
N PHE A 66 27.56 3.89 -8.94
CA PHE A 66 27.94 4.08 -10.34
C PHE A 66 29.32 3.48 -10.65
N ASP A 67 30.33 3.82 -9.84
CA ASP A 67 31.73 3.52 -10.16
C ASP A 67 32.02 2.01 -10.21
N GLU A 68 31.34 1.22 -9.40
CA GLU A 68 31.49 -0.24 -9.37
C GLU A 68 30.48 -0.99 -10.25
N HIS A 69 29.30 -0.42 -10.53
CA HIS A 69 28.18 -1.18 -11.08
C HIS A 69 27.57 -0.63 -12.37
N ALA A 70 28.12 0.43 -12.96
CA ALA A 70 27.68 0.95 -14.26
C ALA A 70 27.65 -0.12 -15.35
N GLY A 71 28.72 -0.94 -15.44
CA GLY A 71 28.79 -2.05 -16.40
C GLY A 71 27.70 -3.10 -16.18
N ALA A 72 27.50 -3.55 -14.93
CA ALA A 72 26.46 -4.52 -14.61
C ALA A 72 25.04 -4.01 -14.93
N LEU A 73 24.78 -2.71 -14.72
CA LEU A 73 23.52 -2.11 -15.14
C LEU A 73 23.39 -2.14 -16.66
N GLU A 74 24.40 -1.67 -17.40
CA GLU A 74 24.33 -1.60 -18.86
C GLU A 74 24.18 -3.00 -19.49
N ASP A 75 24.95 -3.99 -19.03
CA ASP A 75 24.83 -5.39 -19.47
C ASP A 75 23.42 -5.94 -19.21
N TYR A 76 22.83 -5.62 -18.06
CA TYR A 76 21.46 -6.04 -17.74
C TYR A 76 20.43 -5.35 -18.65
N LEU A 77 20.60 -4.05 -18.93
CA LEU A 77 19.71 -3.30 -19.81
C LEU A 77 19.81 -3.74 -21.28
N ASP A 78 20.99 -4.16 -21.73
CA ASP A 78 21.19 -4.76 -23.06
C ASP A 78 20.50 -6.13 -23.16
N MET A 79 20.38 -6.88 -22.06
CA MET A 79 19.75 -8.21 -22.01
C MET A 79 18.21 -8.17 -21.99
N ILE A 80 17.61 -7.22 -21.25
CA ILE A 80 16.15 -7.23 -21.05
C ILE A 80 15.37 -6.89 -22.33
N PRO A 81 14.17 -7.46 -22.50
CA PRO A 81 13.36 -7.22 -23.70
C PRO A 81 12.84 -5.78 -23.77
N GLY A 82 13.10 -5.09 -24.89
CA GLY A 82 12.72 -3.69 -25.11
C GLY A 82 11.22 -3.43 -25.35
N ASN A 83 10.38 -4.46 -25.36
CA ASN A 83 8.92 -4.32 -25.54
C ASN A 83 8.15 -4.10 -24.22
N TYR A 84 8.85 -3.82 -23.13
CA TYR A 84 8.27 -3.47 -21.83
C TYR A 84 8.72 -2.06 -21.42
N GLU A 85 7.88 -1.37 -20.67
CA GLU A 85 8.20 -0.07 -20.07
C GLU A 85 9.06 -0.31 -18.81
N TRP A 86 10.39 -0.22 -18.91
CA TRP A 86 11.30 -0.41 -17.77
C TRP A 86 11.62 0.90 -17.08
N ALA A 87 11.55 0.94 -15.75
CA ALA A 87 11.95 2.11 -14.97
C ALA A 87 13.01 1.74 -13.92
N VAL A 88 14.11 2.49 -13.82
CA VAL A 88 15.17 2.26 -12.83
C VAL A 88 15.09 3.32 -11.74
N GLU A 89 15.15 2.87 -10.49
CA GLU A 89 15.16 3.76 -9.32
C GLU A 89 16.46 3.58 -8.55
N PHE A 90 17.27 4.64 -8.58
CA PHE A 90 18.54 4.69 -7.88
C PHE A 90 18.36 5.17 -6.44
N ARG A 91 19.22 4.65 -5.56
CA ARG A 91 19.25 4.96 -4.12
C ARG A 91 20.58 5.53 -3.65
N ASN A 92 21.47 5.81 -4.60
CA ASN A 92 22.81 6.27 -4.36
C ASN A 92 23.09 7.49 -5.24
N VAL A 93 23.55 8.58 -4.62
CA VAL A 93 23.79 9.87 -5.28
C VAL A 93 24.82 9.77 -6.41
N SER A 94 25.69 8.75 -6.40
CA SER A 94 26.65 8.53 -7.49
C SER A 94 25.98 8.36 -8.86
N TRP A 95 24.71 7.98 -8.94
CA TRP A 95 23.98 7.84 -10.19
C TRP A 95 23.38 9.15 -10.73
N LEU A 96 23.43 10.26 -9.98
CA LEU A 96 22.88 11.54 -10.44
C LEU A 96 23.90 12.28 -11.30
N ARG A 97 24.10 11.77 -12.52
CA ARG A 97 25.07 12.30 -13.50
C ARG A 97 24.64 11.98 -14.94
N ASP A 98 25.14 12.76 -15.89
CA ASP A 98 24.74 12.69 -17.30
C ASP A 98 24.98 11.31 -17.92
N GLU A 99 26.09 10.64 -17.55
CA GLU A 99 26.41 9.31 -18.06
C GLU A 99 25.34 8.27 -17.69
N THR A 100 24.73 8.42 -16.51
CA THR A 100 23.61 7.54 -16.11
C THR A 100 22.40 7.78 -17.01
N TYR A 101 22.06 9.04 -17.24
CA TYR A 101 20.91 9.40 -18.08
C TYR A 101 21.11 8.99 -19.53
N ASP A 102 22.35 9.03 -20.03
CA ASP A 102 22.69 8.56 -21.38
C ASP A 102 22.56 7.05 -21.54
N ILE A 103 23.03 6.26 -20.55
CA ILE A 103 22.79 4.81 -20.50
C ILE A 103 21.28 4.53 -20.55
N LEU A 104 20.48 5.22 -19.74
CA LEU A 104 19.04 5.00 -19.71
C LEU A 104 18.35 5.39 -21.04
N ARG A 105 18.75 6.51 -21.65
CA ARG A 105 18.23 6.97 -22.96
C ARG A 105 18.54 5.99 -24.07
N LYS A 106 19.76 5.43 -24.11
CA LYS A 106 20.18 4.42 -25.09
C LYS A 106 19.22 3.22 -25.10
N HIS A 107 18.68 2.84 -23.94
CA HIS A 107 17.83 1.66 -23.79
C HIS A 107 16.32 1.99 -23.70
N ASN A 108 15.92 3.26 -23.83
CA ASN A 108 14.54 3.71 -23.59
C ASN A 108 14.00 3.27 -22.21
N VAL A 109 14.82 3.40 -21.17
CA VAL A 109 14.49 3.05 -19.79
C VAL A 109 14.23 4.32 -19.00
N ALA A 110 13.10 4.39 -18.30
CA ALA A 110 12.74 5.58 -17.53
C ALA A 110 13.58 5.71 -16.26
N TYR A 111 14.22 6.87 -16.08
CA TYR A 111 14.71 7.29 -14.78
C TYR A 111 13.51 7.50 -13.86
N THR A 112 13.51 6.84 -12.71
CA THR A 112 12.48 7.06 -11.70
C THR A 112 12.80 8.35 -10.96
N VAL A 113 11.99 9.38 -11.20
CA VAL A 113 12.05 10.63 -10.43
C VAL A 113 11.52 10.34 -9.04
N VAL A 114 12.32 10.60 -8.02
CA VAL A 114 11.98 10.33 -6.63
C VAL A 114 11.87 11.62 -5.84
N ASP A 115 10.83 11.71 -5.01
CA ASP A 115 10.79 12.67 -3.91
C ASP A 115 11.11 11.94 -2.59
N GLU A 116 12.30 12.19 -2.04
CA GLU A 116 12.73 11.64 -0.75
C GLU A 116 13.79 12.51 -0.06
N PRO A 117 14.03 12.33 1.26
CA PRO A 117 14.93 13.20 2.03
C PRO A 117 16.40 13.25 1.56
N LEU A 118 16.88 12.20 0.88
CA LEU A 118 18.32 12.03 0.62
C LEU A 118 18.74 12.37 -0.80
N LEU A 119 17.81 12.50 -1.74
CA LEU A 119 18.10 12.75 -3.15
C LEU A 119 17.32 13.97 -3.64
N PRO A 120 17.92 14.84 -4.48
CA PRO A 120 17.20 15.93 -5.10
C PRO A 120 16.09 15.40 -6.02
N SER A 121 15.01 16.16 -6.14
CA SER A 121 13.91 15.86 -7.06
C SER A 121 14.21 16.34 -8.49
N ASP A 122 15.37 15.94 -9.00
CA ASP A 122 15.82 16.31 -10.34
C ASP A 122 15.00 15.55 -11.40
N VAL A 123 14.48 16.31 -12.36
CA VAL A 123 13.58 15.79 -13.38
C VAL A 123 14.36 15.52 -14.66
N HIS A 124 14.51 14.24 -14.99
CA HIS A 124 15.12 13.81 -16.25
C HIS A 124 14.19 12.86 -17.00
N VAL A 125 13.97 13.15 -18.28
CA VAL A 125 13.25 12.28 -19.21
C VAL A 125 14.28 11.45 -19.99
N THR A 126 14.22 10.13 -19.82
CA THR A 126 15.14 9.17 -20.44
C THR A 126 14.44 8.08 -21.25
N ALA A 127 13.11 8.12 -21.33
CA ALA A 127 12.32 7.19 -22.14
C ALA A 127 11.12 7.92 -22.77
N ASP A 128 10.39 7.23 -23.65
CA ASP A 128 9.12 7.69 -24.23
C ASP A 128 7.96 7.78 -23.21
N PHE A 129 8.22 7.38 -21.97
CA PHE A 129 7.34 7.50 -20.81
C PHE A 129 8.13 8.00 -19.58
N ALA A 130 7.42 8.43 -18.55
CA ALA A 130 8.01 8.86 -17.30
C ALA A 130 7.44 8.13 -16.09
N TYR A 131 8.23 8.04 -15.03
CA TYR A 131 7.88 7.31 -13.82
C TYR A 131 8.29 8.13 -12.58
N VAL A 132 7.33 8.55 -11.76
CA VAL A 132 7.52 9.40 -10.59
C VAL A 132 7.06 8.67 -9.34
N ARG A 133 7.85 8.75 -8.26
CA ARG A 133 7.51 8.19 -6.96
C ARG A 133 7.70 9.18 -5.83
N TRP A 134 6.63 9.42 -5.08
CA TRP A 134 6.63 10.28 -3.90
C TRP A 134 6.71 9.44 -2.63
N HIS A 135 7.87 9.42 -1.96
CA HIS A 135 8.04 8.67 -0.70
C HIS A 135 7.69 9.49 0.53
N GLY A 136 7.70 10.82 0.43
CA GLY A 136 7.55 11.75 1.54
C GLY A 136 8.87 12.05 2.23
N HIS A 137 8.83 13.00 3.18
CA HIS A 137 9.99 13.46 3.93
C HIS A 137 9.97 13.05 5.41
N GLY A 138 9.46 11.84 5.70
CA GLY A 138 9.38 11.30 7.05
C GLY A 138 10.76 10.99 7.64
N THR A 139 10.98 11.34 8.92
CA THR A 139 12.26 11.08 9.62
C THR A 139 12.18 9.90 10.58
N ASN A 140 11.08 9.78 11.34
CA ASN A 140 10.77 8.63 12.22
C ASN A 140 9.57 7.88 11.65
N LEU A 141 9.82 6.71 11.04
CA LEU A 141 9.04 6.08 9.95
C LEU A 141 9.14 6.88 8.65
N TRP A 142 10.01 6.42 7.74
CA TRP A 142 10.32 7.10 6.47
C TRP A 142 9.10 7.45 5.61
N TYR A 143 8.14 6.52 5.53
CA TYR A 143 6.92 6.65 4.73
C TYR A 143 5.74 7.25 5.51
N ASP A 144 5.95 7.65 6.77
CA ASP A 144 4.96 8.40 7.53
C ASP A 144 5.08 9.88 7.22
N TYR A 145 4.42 10.27 6.14
CA TYR A 145 4.42 11.63 5.66
C TYR A 145 3.09 11.96 4.99
N GLU A 146 2.54 13.12 5.30
CA GLU A 146 1.42 13.70 4.57
C GLU A 146 1.95 14.92 3.82
N TYR A 147 1.91 14.86 2.49
CA TYR A 147 2.17 16.06 1.70
C TYR A 147 1.07 17.06 1.97
N ARG A 148 1.48 18.29 2.27
CA ARG A 148 0.57 19.43 2.30
C ARG A 148 0.27 19.88 0.87
N GLU A 149 -0.82 20.62 0.70
CA GLU A 149 -1.27 21.14 -0.60
C GLU A 149 -0.19 21.99 -1.28
N ASP A 150 0.46 22.91 -0.56
CA ASP A 150 1.56 23.75 -1.08
C ASP A 150 2.73 22.90 -1.63
N GLN A 151 3.03 21.77 -0.99
CA GLN A 151 4.09 20.87 -1.45
C GLN A 151 3.68 20.08 -2.70
N LEU A 152 2.39 19.74 -2.84
CA LEU A 152 1.89 19.11 -4.06
C LEU A 152 1.83 20.12 -5.21
N GLU A 153 1.48 21.37 -4.95
CA GLU A 153 1.49 22.46 -5.93
C GLU A 153 2.89 22.68 -6.53
N GLU A 154 3.95 22.57 -5.73
CA GLU A 154 5.35 22.63 -6.22
C GLU A 154 5.67 21.52 -7.25
N TRP A 155 4.96 20.40 -7.21
CA TRP A 155 5.12 19.28 -8.14
C TRP A 155 4.31 19.44 -9.43
N VAL A 156 3.24 20.24 -9.44
CA VAL A 156 2.36 20.41 -10.60
C VAL A 156 3.14 20.89 -11.84
N PRO A 157 3.98 21.96 -11.77
CA PRO A 157 4.77 22.39 -12.93
C PRO A 157 5.72 21.29 -13.42
N LYS A 158 6.36 20.56 -12.51
CA LYS A 158 7.29 19.47 -12.83
C LYS A 158 6.58 18.34 -13.58
N VAL A 159 5.43 17.90 -13.08
CA VAL A 159 4.64 16.82 -13.69
C VAL A 159 4.12 17.25 -15.07
N ASN A 160 3.63 18.49 -15.20
CA ASN A 160 3.17 19.03 -16.49
C ASN A 160 4.31 19.13 -17.52
N GLU A 161 5.50 19.57 -17.09
CA GLU A 161 6.68 19.59 -17.95
C GLU A 161 7.05 18.19 -18.43
N ILE A 162 7.08 17.21 -17.52
CA ILE A 162 7.33 15.80 -17.86
C ILE A 162 6.28 15.30 -18.86
N ALA A 163 5.00 15.45 -18.54
CA ALA A 163 3.89 14.96 -19.33
C ALA A 163 3.86 15.57 -20.74
N SER A 164 4.34 16.79 -20.92
CA SER A 164 4.44 17.42 -22.25
C SER A 164 5.51 16.79 -23.16
N LYS A 165 6.47 16.06 -22.59
CA LYS A 165 7.63 15.49 -23.31
C LYS A 165 7.51 13.99 -23.60
N VAL A 166 6.56 13.31 -22.97
CA VAL A 166 6.42 11.85 -23.04
C VAL A 166 5.01 11.44 -23.43
N ARG A 167 4.85 10.22 -23.94
CA ARG A 167 3.53 9.65 -24.29
C ARG A 167 2.67 9.40 -23.05
N ARG A 168 3.30 9.08 -21.92
CA ARG A 168 2.63 8.69 -20.69
C ARG A 168 3.48 8.95 -19.46
N THR A 169 2.86 9.45 -18.40
CA THR A 169 3.49 9.62 -17.09
C THR A 169 2.80 8.73 -16.08
N TYR A 170 3.57 7.96 -15.33
CA TYR A 170 3.08 7.18 -14.19
C TYR A 170 3.53 7.83 -12.89
N GLY A 171 2.61 8.06 -11.97
CA GLY A 171 2.88 8.66 -10.66
C GLY A 171 2.41 7.75 -9.52
N TYR A 172 3.28 7.48 -8.55
CA TYR A 172 2.98 6.62 -7.41
C TYR A 172 3.33 7.28 -6.08
N PHE A 173 2.32 7.49 -5.24
CA PHE A 173 2.52 7.85 -3.84
C PHE A 173 2.83 6.59 -3.01
N ASN A 174 3.94 6.63 -2.28
CA ASN A 174 4.44 5.53 -1.47
C ASN A 174 4.55 5.88 0.03
N ASN A 175 4.07 7.07 0.42
CA ASN A 175 3.88 7.51 1.80
C ASN A 175 2.62 6.86 2.42
N HIS A 176 2.61 5.53 2.51
CA HIS A 176 1.40 4.74 2.74
C HIS A 176 0.89 4.75 4.21
N PHE A 177 1.64 5.31 5.16
CA PHE A 177 1.20 5.37 6.56
C PHE A 177 -0.07 6.23 6.68
N ASN A 178 -1.00 5.85 7.57
CA ASN A 178 -2.32 6.50 7.73
C ASN A 178 -3.10 6.70 6.41
N ALA A 179 -2.82 5.89 5.39
CA ALA A 179 -3.35 6.04 4.04
C ALA A 179 -3.10 7.43 3.41
N ASN A 180 -2.03 8.13 3.80
CA ASN A 180 -1.64 9.43 3.23
C ASN A 180 -1.43 9.33 1.71
N ALA A 181 -0.84 8.23 1.23
CA ALA A 181 -0.67 7.99 -0.20
C ALA A 181 -1.98 8.05 -1.01
N VAL A 182 -3.10 7.55 -0.47
CA VAL A 182 -4.40 7.60 -1.18
C VAL A 182 -4.93 9.02 -1.21
N LYS A 183 -4.85 9.75 -0.08
CA LYS A 183 -5.25 11.15 0.01
C LYS A 183 -4.45 12.01 -0.97
N ASN A 184 -3.13 11.96 -0.89
CA ASN A 184 -2.24 12.79 -1.70
C ASN A 184 -2.30 12.44 -3.19
N ALA A 185 -2.55 11.17 -3.56
CA ALA A 185 -2.77 10.80 -4.96
C ALA A 185 -4.02 11.46 -5.53
N VAL A 186 -5.13 11.49 -4.78
CA VAL A 186 -6.35 12.14 -5.25
C VAL A 186 -6.21 13.66 -5.26
N GLU A 187 -5.52 14.25 -4.27
CA GLU A 187 -5.22 15.69 -4.25
C GLU A 187 -4.38 16.10 -5.45
N MET A 188 -3.32 15.36 -5.78
CA MET A 188 -2.50 15.60 -6.95
C MET A 188 -3.31 15.51 -8.25
N LEU A 189 -4.19 14.52 -8.38
CA LEU A 189 -5.09 14.44 -9.54
C LEU A 189 -6.05 15.64 -9.59
N GLY A 190 -6.50 16.15 -8.45
CA GLY A 190 -7.31 17.37 -8.37
C GLY A 190 -6.55 18.60 -8.85
N LEU A 191 -5.31 18.77 -8.39
CA LEU A 191 -4.43 19.87 -8.80
C LEU A 191 -4.03 19.82 -10.28
N LEU A 192 -3.98 18.62 -10.86
CA LEU A 192 -3.74 18.41 -12.29
C LEU A 192 -5.01 18.51 -13.15
N ASP A 193 -6.18 18.73 -12.55
CA ASP A 193 -7.50 18.70 -13.21
C ASP A 193 -7.84 17.35 -13.89
N GLU A 194 -7.27 16.25 -13.37
CA GLU A 194 -7.43 14.87 -13.88
C GLU A 194 -8.27 13.98 -12.94
N ALA A 195 -8.75 14.52 -11.81
CA ALA A 195 -9.54 13.77 -10.84
C ALA A 195 -10.95 13.44 -11.34
N THR A 196 -11.32 12.16 -11.32
CA THR A 196 -12.68 11.71 -11.65
C THR A 196 -13.69 12.13 -10.55
N PRO A 197 -15.01 12.18 -10.86
CA PRO A 197 -16.03 12.46 -9.86
C PRO A 197 -15.98 11.50 -8.66
N GLU A 198 -15.72 10.20 -8.89
CA GLU A 198 -15.61 9.20 -7.84
C GLU A 198 -14.40 9.47 -6.93
N GLN A 199 -13.29 9.90 -7.51
CA GLN A 199 -12.09 10.25 -6.75
C GLN A 199 -12.34 11.50 -5.89
N LYS A 200 -13.02 12.52 -6.41
CA LYS A 200 -13.41 13.71 -5.64
C LYS A 200 -14.28 13.32 -4.41
N ILE A 201 -15.25 12.42 -4.58
CA ILE A 201 -16.05 11.88 -3.48
C ILE A 201 -15.18 11.12 -2.46
N VAL A 202 -14.19 10.36 -2.92
CA VAL A 202 -13.24 9.66 -2.02
C VAL A 202 -12.42 10.66 -1.21
N HIS A 203 -11.94 11.75 -1.84
CA HIS A 203 -11.21 12.81 -1.15
C HIS A 203 -12.05 13.46 -0.04
N GLU A 204 -13.29 13.87 -0.33
CA GLU A 204 -14.21 14.42 0.67
C GLU A 204 -14.40 13.45 1.85
N LYS A 205 -14.64 12.17 1.57
CA LYS A 205 -14.80 11.15 2.62
C LYS A 205 -13.55 11.01 3.50
N ILE A 206 -12.36 11.07 2.91
CA ILE A 206 -11.11 11.00 3.65
C ILE A 206 -10.96 12.24 4.54
N SER A 207 -11.23 13.43 4.01
CA SER A 207 -11.14 14.69 4.73
C SER A 207 -12.11 14.73 5.92
N THR A 208 -13.39 14.42 5.70
CA THR A 208 -14.39 14.34 6.77
C THR A 208 -13.99 13.33 7.84
N TYR A 209 -13.56 12.13 7.45
CA TYR A 209 -13.10 11.13 8.42
C TYR A 209 -11.91 11.63 9.25
N ARG A 210 -10.95 12.33 8.64
CA ARG A 210 -9.78 12.87 9.36
C ARG A 210 -10.15 13.97 10.33
N GLU A 211 -11.10 14.84 9.97
CA GLU A 211 -11.63 15.89 10.85
C GLU A 211 -12.40 15.29 12.04
N GLU A 212 -13.25 14.29 11.79
CA GLU A 212 -14.00 13.57 12.83
C GLU A 212 -13.10 12.73 13.73
N SER A 213 -12.02 12.17 13.17
CA SER A 213 -11.08 11.31 13.89
C SER A 213 -9.93 12.06 14.56
N ILE A 214 -10.03 13.39 14.71
CA ILE A 214 -9.24 14.15 15.69
C ILE A 214 -9.63 13.67 17.09
N ARG A 215 -9.10 12.50 17.46
CA ARG A 215 -9.04 12.03 18.84
C ARG A 215 -8.14 13.02 19.57
N PRO A 216 -8.53 13.54 20.74
CA PRO A 216 -7.66 14.42 21.50
C PRO A 216 -6.28 13.75 21.69
N ARG A 217 -5.23 14.39 21.16
CA ARG A 217 -3.85 13.89 21.29
C ARG A 217 -3.48 13.87 22.77
N GLY A 218 -3.40 12.67 23.34
CA GLY A 218 -2.94 12.42 24.70
C GLY A 218 -3.18 10.96 25.09
N VAL A 219 -2.32 10.39 25.94
CA VAL A 219 -2.65 9.15 26.65
C VAL A 219 -3.77 9.49 27.61
N GLN A 220 -5.01 9.31 27.16
CA GLN A 220 -6.18 9.37 28.00
C GLN A 220 -6.09 8.17 28.97
N PRO A 221 -6.10 8.39 30.30
CA PRO A 221 -6.14 7.27 31.23
C PRO A 221 -7.39 6.42 30.93
N LEU A 222 -7.36 5.12 31.27
CA LEU A 222 -8.50 4.21 31.02
C LEU A 222 -9.81 4.80 31.56
N SER A 223 -9.73 5.53 32.68
CA SER A 223 -10.84 6.25 33.32
C SER A 223 -11.50 7.32 32.45
N ALA A 224 -10.85 7.80 31.39
CA ALA A 224 -11.44 8.76 30.45
C ALA A 224 -12.34 8.10 29.40
N PHE A 225 -12.26 6.77 29.28
CA PHE A 225 -13.15 5.94 28.46
C PHE A 225 -14.16 5.15 29.31
N MET A 226 -14.06 5.25 30.64
CA MET A 226 -15.04 4.73 31.56
C MET A 226 -16.10 5.81 31.74
N GLU A 227 -17.15 5.78 30.90
CA GLU A 227 -18.40 6.41 31.33
C GLU A 227 -18.87 5.70 32.61
N LYS A 228 -19.61 6.41 33.47
CA LYS A 228 -20.20 5.76 34.65
C LYS A 228 -21.16 4.68 34.12
N ASP A 229 -20.74 3.42 34.21
CA ASP A 229 -21.42 2.21 33.75
C ASP A 229 -22.83 1.99 34.35
N GLU A 230 -23.36 2.94 35.12
CA GLU A 230 -24.62 2.78 35.87
C GLU A 230 -25.87 2.87 34.99
N ASP A 231 -25.79 3.40 33.75
CA ASP A 231 -26.97 3.62 32.87
C ASP A 231 -26.84 3.07 31.43
N LEU A 232 -25.75 2.37 31.08
CA LEU A 232 -25.54 1.88 29.70
C LEU A 232 -26.25 0.54 29.47
N SER A 233 -26.90 0.39 28.30
CA SER A 233 -27.47 -0.88 27.88
C SER A 233 -26.38 -1.85 27.39
N VAL A 234 -26.72 -3.15 27.26
CA VAL A 234 -25.82 -4.15 26.65
C VAL A 234 -25.37 -3.73 25.24
N ALA A 235 -26.26 -3.09 24.47
CA ALA A 235 -25.92 -2.61 23.12
C ALA A 235 -24.88 -1.48 23.17
N ASP A 236 -24.99 -0.57 24.14
CA ASP A 236 -24.05 0.53 24.31
C ASP A 236 -22.67 0.02 24.74
N HIS A 237 -22.64 -0.95 25.67
CA HIS A 237 -21.41 -1.65 26.02
C HIS A 237 -20.75 -2.35 24.83
N LEU A 238 -21.53 -3.00 23.97
CA LEU A 238 -21.00 -3.66 22.78
C LEU A 238 -20.45 -2.66 21.76
N MET A 239 -21.04 -1.47 21.61
CA MET A 239 -20.57 -0.42 20.70
C MET A 239 -19.14 0.07 21.02
N HIS A 240 -18.66 -0.04 22.26
CA HIS A 240 -17.26 0.28 22.57
C HIS A 240 -16.26 -0.70 21.94
N PHE A 241 -16.67 -1.93 21.65
CA PHE A 241 -15.79 -3.00 21.14
C PHE A 241 -16.03 -3.33 19.67
N THR A 242 -17.07 -2.77 19.05
CA THR A 242 -17.53 -3.16 17.71
C THR A 242 -18.15 -1.97 16.96
N ASP A 243 -18.66 -2.20 15.76
CA ASP A 243 -19.33 -1.17 14.95
C ASP A 243 -20.84 -1.45 14.78
N PRO A 244 -21.68 -0.44 14.46
CA PRO A 244 -23.12 -0.62 14.28
C PRO A 244 -23.50 -1.66 13.21
N ARG A 245 -22.68 -1.84 12.16
CA ARG A 245 -22.94 -2.86 11.12
C ARG A 245 -22.76 -4.25 11.69
N ARG A 246 -21.78 -4.47 12.58
CA ARG A 246 -21.58 -5.74 13.28
C ARG A 246 -22.73 -6.04 14.25
N ILE A 247 -23.19 -5.07 15.03
CA ILE A 247 -24.36 -5.23 15.92
C ILE A 247 -25.60 -5.59 15.11
N GLY A 248 -25.90 -4.83 14.06
CA GLY A 248 -27.05 -5.07 13.19
C GLY A 248 -26.98 -6.40 12.41
N ARG A 249 -25.81 -7.05 12.29
CA ARG A 249 -25.72 -8.44 11.78
C ARG A 249 -26.04 -9.47 12.87
N GLY A 250 -25.71 -9.17 14.12
CA GLY A 250 -26.04 -9.98 15.29
C GLY A 250 -27.54 -9.97 15.58
N GLU A 251 -28.19 -8.80 15.51
CA GLU A 251 -29.65 -8.65 15.71
C GLU A 251 -30.48 -9.36 14.64
N LYS A 252 -29.89 -9.66 13.48
CA LYS A 252 -30.53 -10.42 12.39
C LYS A 252 -30.36 -11.93 12.53
N ILE A 253 -29.75 -12.41 13.62
CA ILE A 253 -29.69 -13.84 13.94
C ILE A 253 -31.06 -14.26 14.44
N SER A 254 -31.68 -15.25 13.79
CA SER A 254 -32.97 -15.76 14.25
C SER A 254 -32.80 -16.48 15.58
N ASP A 255 -33.82 -16.44 16.44
CA ASP A 255 -33.84 -17.20 17.69
C ASP A 255 -33.67 -18.70 17.45
N ASP A 256 -34.13 -19.23 16.31
CA ASP A 256 -33.95 -20.63 15.90
C ASP A 256 -32.48 -21.00 15.62
N GLU A 257 -31.63 -20.01 15.35
CA GLU A 257 -30.19 -20.18 15.11
C GLU A 257 -29.38 -20.06 16.40
N LEU A 258 -30.02 -19.72 17.54
CA LEU A 258 -29.42 -19.57 18.85
C LEU A 258 -29.89 -20.69 19.78
N ARG A 259 -28.94 -21.45 20.32
CA ARG A 259 -29.22 -22.46 21.34
C ARG A 259 -28.33 -22.28 22.54
N ILE A 260 -28.91 -21.85 23.66
CA ILE A 260 -28.21 -21.80 24.94
C ILE A 260 -28.22 -23.20 25.55
N GLU A 261 -27.03 -23.77 25.73
CA GLU A 261 -26.85 -25.12 26.31
C GLU A 261 -26.68 -25.04 27.83
N ARG A 262 -25.99 -24.01 28.33
CA ARG A 262 -25.88 -23.71 29.76
C ARG A 262 -25.81 -22.20 29.97
N SER A 263 -26.49 -21.73 31.01
CA SER A 263 -26.43 -20.33 31.45
C SER A 263 -26.47 -20.30 32.98
N SER A 264 -25.39 -19.82 33.57
CA SER A 264 -25.28 -19.47 34.98
C SER A 264 -24.56 -18.13 35.13
N ASN A 265 -24.45 -17.62 36.35
CA ASN A 265 -23.71 -16.40 36.64
C ASN A 265 -22.19 -16.53 36.39
N GLU A 266 -21.68 -17.76 36.22
CA GLU A 266 -20.26 -18.06 36.09
C GLU A 266 -19.91 -18.64 34.71
N LEU A 267 -20.89 -19.23 34.01
CA LEU A 267 -20.68 -19.96 32.78
C LEU A 267 -21.83 -19.77 31.79
N LEU A 268 -21.49 -19.38 30.56
CA LEU A 268 -22.41 -19.34 29.43
C LEU A 268 -21.87 -20.22 28.29
N GLN A 269 -22.66 -21.21 27.89
CA GLN A 269 -22.39 -22.07 26.74
C GLN A 269 -23.54 -22.00 25.77
N ALA A 270 -23.25 -21.64 24.52
CA ALA A 270 -24.26 -21.54 23.49
C ALA A 270 -23.74 -21.95 22.12
N LYS A 271 -24.68 -22.22 21.21
CA LYS A 271 -24.43 -22.38 19.79
C LYS A 271 -25.16 -21.30 19.00
N ILE A 272 -24.46 -20.71 18.03
CA ILE A 272 -24.96 -19.62 17.19
C ILE A 272 -24.59 -19.91 15.75
N ARG A 273 -25.58 -20.13 14.86
CA ARG A 273 -25.36 -20.40 13.42
C ARG A 273 -24.35 -21.53 13.13
N GLY A 274 -24.26 -22.51 14.02
CA GLY A 274 -23.33 -23.65 13.94
C GLY A 274 -21.98 -23.45 14.65
N TYR A 275 -21.69 -22.25 15.16
CA TYR A 275 -20.51 -21.97 15.99
C TYR A 275 -20.81 -22.22 17.46
N TYR A 276 -19.78 -22.58 18.22
CA TYR A 276 -19.82 -22.78 19.66
C TYR A 276 -19.17 -21.60 20.39
N ILE A 277 -19.83 -21.11 21.43
CA ILE A 277 -19.31 -20.08 22.34
C ILE A 277 -19.34 -20.60 23.78
N ASP A 278 -18.23 -20.41 24.50
CA ASP A 278 -18.03 -20.77 25.90
C ASP A 278 -17.41 -19.57 26.62
N VAL A 279 -18.18 -18.95 27.51
CA VAL A 279 -17.74 -17.83 28.34
C VAL A 279 -17.71 -18.31 29.79
N ASP A 280 -16.51 -18.52 30.29
CA ASP A 280 -16.22 -18.91 31.67
C ASP A 280 -15.73 -17.67 32.41
N LEU A 281 -16.62 -17.04 33.18
CA LEU A 281 -16.35 -15.78 33.88
C LEU A 281 -15.42 -15.99 35.08
N ASP A 282 -15.52 -17.14 35.76
CA ASP A 282 -14.64 -17.51 36.87
C ASP A 282 -13.18 -17.62 36.43
N ARG A 283 -12.94 -18.32 35.32
CA ARG A 283 -11.59 -18.46 34.75
C ARG A 283 -11.20 -17.29 33.87
N LYS A 284 -12.12 -16.34 33.65
CA LYS A 284 -11.98 -15.21 32.74
C LYS A 284 -11.59 -15.65 31.33
N VAL A 285 -12.24 -16.68 30.80
CA VAL A 285 -11.90 -17.30 29.50
C VAL A 285 -13.07 -17.25 28.53
N ILE A 286 -12.80 -16.83 27.30
CA ILE A 286 -13.71 -17.00 26.16
C ILE A 286 -13.10 -17.99 25.17
N LYS A 287 -13.90 -18.98 24.77
CA LYS A 287 -13.61 -19.85 23.62
C LYS A 287 -14.69 -19.69 22.57
N HIS A 288 -14.26 -19.69 21.31
CA HIS A 288 -15.13 -19.59 20.16
C HIS A 288 -14.46 -20.28 18.97
N ASP A 289 -15.25 -20.77 18.01
CA ASP A 289 -14.73 -21.58 16.92
C ASP A 289 -15.06 -21.08 15.50
N CYS A 290 -15.57 -19.85 15.34
CA CYS A 290 -15.71 -19.26 14.01
C CYS A 290 -14.37 -19.02 13.30
N ASP A 291 -14.42 -18.95 11.98
CA ASP A 291 -13.23 -18.81 11.13
C ASP A 291 -12.41 -17.55 11.45
N ASP A 292 -13.07 -16.46 11.85
CA ASP A 292 -12.37 -15.24 12.27
C ASP A 292 -11.69 -15.39 13.64
N TRP A 293 -12.25 -16.19 14.54
CA TRP A 293 -11.63 -16.49 15.83
C TRP A 293 -10.49 -17.50 15.71
N ARG A 294 -10.63 -18.50 14.83
CA ARG A 294 -9.60 -19.52 14.53
C ARG A 294 -8.33 -18.94 13.89
N LYS A 295 -8.42 -17.77 13.24
CA LYS A 295 -7.23 -17.03 12.76
C LYS A 295 -6.36 -16.50 13.92
N GLY A 296 -6.88 -16.48 15.16
CA GLY A 296 -6.17 -16.11 16.38
C GLY A 296 -5.95 -17.29 17.35
N ARG A 297 -5.72 -17.02 18.63
CA ARG A 297 -5.64 -18.08 19.66
C ARG A 297 -7.03 -18.65 19.95
N HIS A 298 -7.15 -19.97 20.01
CA HIS A 298 -8.39 -20.69 20.31
C HIS A 298 -9.05 -20.29 21.65
N THR A 299 -8.24 -19.82 22.60
CA THR A 299 -8.66 -19.37 23.93
C THR A 299 -8.16 -17.93 24.14
N LYS A 300 -9.06 -17.03 24.55
CA LYS A 300 -8.70 -15.68 25.01
C LYS A 300 -8.97 -15.57 26.52
N ARG A 301 -8.02 -15.00 27.26
CA ARG A 301 -8.14 -14.76 28.70
C ARG A 301 -8.36 -13.26 28.92
N MET A 302 -9.40 -12.90 29.67
CA MET A 302 -9.62 -11.52 30.09
C MET A 302 -8.66 -11.17 31.23
N CYS A 303 -8.19 -9.92 31.28
CA CYS A 303 -7.34 -9.43 32.37
C CYS A 303 -8.12 -9.34 33.70
#